data_AF-A0A7K9M208-F1
#
_entry.id   AF-A0A7K9M208-F1
#
_cell.length_a   1.000
_cell.length_b   1.000
_cell.length_c   1.000
_cell.angle_alpha   90.00
_cell.angle_beta   90.00
_cell.angle_gamma   90.00
#
_symmetry.space_group_name_H-M   'P 1'
#
loop_
_entity.id
_entity.type
_entity.pdbx_description
1 polymer ?
#
loop_
_entity_poly.entity_id
_entity_poly.type
_entity_poly.pdbx_seq_one_letter_code
_entity_poly.pdbx_strand_id
1 'polypeptide(L)'
;MGKAQKYVLLGDATYPLQDWILKPYQEDENLTQRQLQFNYRLKRAHSVIENAFLRLKARWQILLKCDDCSLELLPTLVLACCILHNGPEPTELPKPCQPAPAAMEDGRAEQVRELMCQYFESCGEG
;
A
#
# COMPACT_ATOMS: atom_id res chain seq x y z
N MET A 1 9.20 -13.44 -22.04
CA MET A 1 8.78 -12.03 -22.17
C MET A 1 7.69 -11.78 -21.14
N GLY A 2 8.00 -11.02 -20.08
CA GLY A 2 7.05 -10.72 -19.00
C GLY A 2 5.97 -9.74 -19.46
N LYS A 3 4.70 -10.02 -19.15
CA LYS A 3 3.62 -9.05 -19.34
C LYS A 3 3.83 -7.88 -18.36
N ALA A 4 3.70 -6.65 -18.83
CA ALA A 4 3.75 -5.47 -17.97
C ALA A 4 2.55 -5.48 -17.01
N GLN A 5 2.81 -5.63 -15.71
CA GLN A 5 1.79 -5.56 -14.68
C GLN A 5 1.38 -4.09 -14.47
N LYS A 6 0.10 -3.77 -14.73
CA LYS A 6 -0.48 -2.43 -14.53
C LYS A 6 -0.70 -2.18 -13.04
N TYR A 7 0.30 -1.62 -12.35
CA TYR A 7 0.25 -1.15 -10.95
C TYR A 7 -0.15 -2.20 -9.90
N VAL A 8 0.54 -2.22 -8.77
CA VAL A 8 0.26 -3.16 -7.68
C VAL A 8 0.17 -2.37 -6.38
N LEU A 9 -0.83 -2.68 -5.56
CA LEU A 9 -0.99 -2.06 -4.24
C LEU A 9 -0.09 -2.76 -3.22
N LEU A 10 0.41 -2.00 -2.26
CA LEU A 10 1.15 -2.53 -1.12
C LEU A 10 0.16 -2.73 0.03
N GLY A 11 -0.06 -3.99 0.40
CA GLY A 11 -0.91 -4.41 1.50
C GLY A 11 -0.09 -4.85 2.70
N ASP A 12 -0.66 -4.69 3.90
CA ASP A 12 -0.10 -5.27 5.12
C ASP A 12 -0.40 -6.78 5.24
N ALA A 13 0.05 -7.38 6.35
CA ALA A 13 -0.11 -8.81 6.61
C ALA A 13 -1.58 -9.26 6.76
N THR A 14 -2.52 -8.35 6.96
CA THR A 14 -3.95 -8.64 7.13
C THR A 14 -4.69 -8.80 5.81
N TYR A 15 -4.18 -8.20 4.73
CA TYR A 15 -4.79 -8.33 3.41
C TYR A 15 -4.51 -9.71 2.79
N PRO A 16 -5.45 -10.27 2.01
CA PRO A 16 -5.16 -11.44 1.19
C PRO A 16 -4.16 -11.09 0.08
N LEU A 17 -3.27 -12.03 -0.25
CA LEU A 17 -2.38 -11.87 -1.39
C LEU A 17 -3.20 -11.96 -2.69
N GLN A 18 -3.04 -10.99 -3.58
CA GLN A 18 -3.80 -10.87 -4.83
C GLN A 18 -2.87 -10.47 -5.99
N ASP A 19 -3.24 -10.73 -7.25
CA ASP A 19 -2.41 -10.37 -8.41
C ASP A 19 -2.20 -8.84 -8.58
N TRP A 20 -2.94 -8.05 -7.81
CA TRP A 20 -2.87 -6.60 -7.67
C TRP A 20 -2.59 -6.11 -6.23
N ILE A 21 -2.36 -6.99 -5.24
CA ILE A 21 -1.87 -6.63 -3.88
C ILE A 21 -0.63 -7.45 -3.50
N LEU A 22 0.46 -6.76 -3.19
CA LEU A 22 1.65 -7.34 -2.57
C LEU A 22 1.58 -7.23 -1.05
N LYS A 23 1.81 -8.33 -0.35
CA LYS A 23 1.90 -8.37 1.12
C LYS A 23 3.24 -9.00 1.56
N PRO A 24 3.72 -8.74 2.79
CA PRO A 24 4.93 -9.39 3.28
C PRO A 24 4.74 -10.91 3.36
N TYR A 25 5.83 -11.65 3.17
CA TYR A 25 5.88 -13.05 3.54
C TYR A 25 5.66 -13.18 5.06
N GLN A 26 4.98 -14.24 5.50
CA GLN A 26 4.79 -14.52 6.92
C GLN A 26 6.16 -14.71 7.59
N GLU A 27 6.32 -14.15 8.79
CA GLU A 27 7.57 -14.22 9.55
C GLU A 27 7.72 -15.60 10.19
N ASP A 28 8.13 -16.57 9.36
CA ASP A 28 8.44 -17.93 9.77
C ASP A 28 9.96 -18.17 9.78
N GLU A 29 10.42 -19.17 10.53
CA GLU A 29 11.85 -19.51 10.66
C GLU A 29 12.51 -19.93 9.33
N ASN A 30 11.70 -20.24 8.31
CA ASN A 30 12.16 -20.74 7.01
C ASN A 30 12.20 -19.67 5.90
N LEU A 31 12.16 -18.38 6.24
CA LEU A 31 12.29 -17.32 5.23
C LEU A 31 13.67 -17.33 4.59
N THR A 32 13.69 -17.38 3.26
CA THR A 32 14.93 -17.19 2.50
C THR A 32 15.42 -15.74 2.62
N GLN A 33 16.72 -15.52 2.44
CA GLN A 33 17.31 -14.18 2.44
C GLN A 33 16.62 -13.22 1.46
N ARG A 34 16.13 -13.74 0.33
CA ARG A 34 15.37 -12.99 -0.67
C ARG A 34 14.06 -12.46 -0.13
N GLN A 35 13.31 -13.33 0.54
CA GLN A 35 12.02 -12.99 1.14
C GLN A 35 12.21 -12.01 2.30
N LEU A 36 13.29 -12.14 3.08
CA LEU A 36 13.67 -11.17 4.11
C LEU A 36 13.95 -9.78 3.52
N GLN A 37 14.73 -9.70 2.45
CA GLN A 37 15.01 -8.44 1.76
C GLN A 37 13.73 -7.81 1.16
N PHE A 38 12.86 -8.62 0.57
CA PHE A 38 11.56 -8.17 0.09
C PHE A 38 10.72 -7.59 1.24
N ASN A 39 10.58 -8.33 2.34
CA ASN A 39 9.85 -7.87 3.53
C ASN A 39 10.42 -6.55 4.07
N TYR A 40 11.75 -6.42 4.11
CA TYR A 40 12.42 -5.18 4.52
C TYR A 40 12.07 -4.00 3.61
N ARG A 41 12.13 -4.18 2.29
CA ARG A 41 11.79 -3.12 1.31
C ARG A 41 10.31 -2.74 1.40
N LEU A 42 9.43 -3.72 1.56
CA LEU A 42 7.99 -3.49 1.71
C LEU A 42 7.68 -2.71 2.99
N LYS A 43 8.27 -3.10 4.13
CA LYS A 43 8.16 -2.37 5.40
C LYS A 43 8.66 -0.93 5.27
N ARG A 44 9.79 -0.71 4.60
CA ARG A 44 10.33 0.64 4.35
C ARG A 44 9.36 1.50 3.53
N ALA A 45 8.72 0.93 2.51
CA ALA A 45 7.69 1.62 1.73
C ALA A 45 6.47 1.96 2.59
N HIS A 46 6.01 1.03 3.44
CA HIS A 46 4.92 1.29 4.39
C HIS A 46 5.27 2.42 5.37
N SER A 47 6.48 2.45 5.92
CA SER A 47 6.89 3.52 6.85
C SER A 47 6.80 4.92 6.22
N VAL A 48 7.03 5.08 4.91
CA VAL A 48 6.84 6.38 4.23
C VAL A 48 5.37 6.80 4.27
N ILE A 49 4.47 5.86 3.98
CA ILE A 49 3.02 6.08 3.97
C ILE A 49 2.52 6.38 5.40
N GLU A 50 2.91 5.57 6.37
CA GLU A 50 2.59 5.76 7.79
C GLU A 50 3.04 7.12 8.30
N ASN A 51 4.30 7.50 8.02
CA ASN A 51 4.83 8.81 8.41
C ASN A 51 4.07 9.96 7.77
N ALA A 52 3.64 9.83 6.49
CA ALA A 52 2.82 10.83 5.84
C ALA A 52 1.46 11.00 6.54
N PHE A 53 0.78 9.89 6.85
CA PHE A 53 -0.49 9.92 7.59
C PHE A 53 -0.33 10.44 9.02
N LEU A 54 0.75 10.11 9.71
CA LEU A 54 1.05 10.64 11.05
C LEU A 54 1.21 12.16 11.00
N ARG A 55 1.96 12.70 10.02
CA ARG A 55 2.10 14.15 9.82
C ARG A 55 0.77 14.83 9.49
N LEU A 56 -0.04 14.19 8.64
CA LEU A 56 -1.37 14.71 8.28
C LEU A 56 -2.30 14.75 9.51
N LYS A 57 -2.36 13.67 10.30
CA LYS A 57 -3.15 13.58 11.55
C LYS A 57 -2.66 14.56 12.62
N ALA A 58 -1.35 14.74 12.77
CA ALA A 58 -0.79 15.70 13.71
C ALA A 58 -1.22 17.15 13.39
N ARG A 59 -1.25 17.50 12.10
CA ARG A 59 -1.68 18.83 11.65
C ARG A 59 -3.20 19.01 11.69
N TRP A 60 -3.94 18.00 11.25
CA TRP A 60 -5.40 18.06 11.12
C TRP A 60 -6.05 17.15 12.17
N GLN A 61 -6.22 17.69 13.38
CA GLN A 61 -6.78 16.98 14.54
C GLN A 61 -8.20 16.42 14.29
N ILE A 62 -8.91 16.93 13.27
CA ILE A 62 -10.20 16.38 12.83
C ILE A 62 -10.08 14.91 12.39
N LEU A 63 -8.92 14.50 11.85
CA LEU A 63 -8.65 13.11 11.45
C LEU A 63 -8.46 12.16 12.64
N LEU A 64 -8.23 12.70 13.85
CA LEU A 64 -8.13 11.91 15.10
C LEU A 64 -9.47 11.77 15.81
N LYS A 65 -10.43 12.65 15.51
CA LYS A 65 -11.78 12.67 16.11
C LYS A 65 -12.84 12.06 15.19
N CYS A 66 -12.40 11.41 14.12
CA CYS A 66 -13.24 10.91 13.04
C CYS A 66 -13.87 9.54 13.35
N ASP A 67 -13.89 9.11 14.63
CA ASP A 67 -14.52 7.86 15.07
C ASP A 67 -16.05 7.87 14.83
N ASP A 68 -16.68 9.04 14.92
CA ASP A 68 -18.14 9.23 14.73
C ASP A 68 -18.53 9.71 13.32
N CYS A 69 -17.57 9.88 12.40
CA CYS A 69 -17.87 10.31 11.04
C CYS A 69 -18.35 9.11 10.21
N SER A 70 -19.34 9.34 9.34
CA SER A 70 -19.71 8.35 8.34
C SER A 70 -18.47 7.94 7.54
N LEU A 71 -18.27 6.62 7.38
CA LEU A 71 -17.20 6.06 6.54
C LEU A 71 -17.25 6.60 5.10
N GLU A 72 -18.41 7.10 4.66
CA GLU A 72 -18.59 7.75 3.37
C GLU A 72 -17.93 9.13 3.29
N LEU A 73 -17.83 9.85 4.41
CA LEU A 73 -17.24 11.20 4.50
C LEU A 73 -15.73 11.16 4.71
N LEU A 74 -15.20 10.06 5.26
CA LEU A 74 -13.79 9.91 5.59
C LEU A 74 -12.86 10.13 4.37
N PRO A 75 -13.12 9.57 3.17
CA PRO A 75 -12.29 9.82 1.99
C PRO A 75 -12.25 11.30 1.61
N THR A 76 -13.41 11.97 1.66
CA THR A 76 -13.53 13.40 1.35
C THR A 76 -12.75 14.25 2.35
N LEU A 77 -12.84 13.92 3.64
CA LEU A 77 -12.12 14.62 4.70
C LEU A 77 -10.60 14.48 4.55
N VAL A 78 -10.11 13.25 4.32
CA VAL A 78 -8.68 12.98 4.10
C VAL A 78 -8.19 13.74 2.87
N LEU A 79 -8.96 13.72 1.77
CA LEU A 79 -8.60 14.40 0.53
C LEU A 79 -8.58 15.92 0.69
N ALA A 80 -9.56 16.49 1.38
CA ALA A 80 -9.56 17.92 1.73
C ALA A 80 -8.32 18.29 2.55
N CYS A 81 -7.96 17.48 3.56
CA CYS A 81 -6.74 17.69 4.35
C CYS A 81 -5.47 17.62 3.48
N CYS A 82 -5.39 16.68 2.53
CA CYS A 82 -4.28 16.58 1.59
C CYS A 82 -4.19 17.79 0.66
N ILE A 83 -5.31 18.24 0.08
CA ILE A 83 -5.36 19.43 -0.79
C ILE A 83 -4.92 20.67 -0.01
N LEU A 84 -5.48 20.89 1.18
CA LEU A 84 -5.13 22.02 2.04
C LEU A 84 -3.69 21.95 2.57
N HIS A 85 -3.13 20.74 2.72
CA HIS A 85 -1.73 20.55 3.06
C HIS A 85 -0.78 20.93 1.91
N ASN A 86 -1.23 20.83 0.66
CA ASN A 86 -0.38 20.88 -0.54
C ASN A 86 -0.66 22.04 -1.53
N GLY A 87 -1.66 22.91 -1.32
CA GLY A 87 -2.24 23.75 -2.41
C GLY A 87 -1.31 24.77 -3.13
N PRO A 88 -1.65 25.23 -4.39
CA PRO A 88 -2.98 25.14 -5.04
C PRO A 88 -3.06 24.54 -6.48
N GLU A 89 -4.09 23.71 -6.76
CA GLU A 89 -5.18 23.83 -7.77
C GLU A 89 -5.96 22.49 -7.90
N PRO A 90 -7.29 22.51 -8.10
CA PRO A 90 -8.12 21.31 -8.06
C PRO A 90 -8.11 20.57 -9.42
N THR A 91 -7.16 19.65 -9.60
CA THR A 91 -7.33 18.58 -10.60
C THR A 91 -8.20 17.48 -10.00
N GLU A 92 -9.32 17.23 -10.68
CA GLU A 92 -10.38 16.25 -10.43
C GLU A 92 -10.09 15.16 -9.39
N LEU A 93 -10.99 15.03 -8.42
CA LEU A 93 -10.93 14.03 -7.36
C LEU A 93 -10.93 12.62 -7.99
N PRO A 94 -9.93 11.75 -7.70
CA PRO A 94 -9.97 10.38 -8.17
C PRO A 94 -11.17 9.66 -7.53
N LYS A 95 -11.98 9.01 -8.36
CA LYS A 95 -13.17 8.27 -7.92
C LYS A 95 -12.76 7.17 -6.93
N PRO A 96 -13.46 6.99 -5.79
CA PRO A 96 -13.16 5.92 -4.85
C PRO A 96 -13.22 4.56 -5.55
N CYS A 97 -12.11 3.83 -5.56
CA CYS A 97 -12.08 2.45 -6.05
C CYS A 97 -12.90 1.58 -5.09
N GLN A 98 -13.85 0.82 -5.64
CA GLN A 98 -14.70 -0.09 -4.88
C GLN A 98 -13.87 -1.10 -4.08
N PRO A 99 -14.31 -1.51 -2.88
CA PRO A 99 -13.62 -2.54 -2.11
C PRO A 99 -13.59 -3.84 -2.91
N ALA A 100 -12.42 -4.44 -3.00
CA ALA A 100 -12.25 -5.71 -3.70
C ALA A 100 -13.02 -6.83 -2.98
N PRO A 101 -13.63 -7.77 -3.72
CA PRO A 101 -14.37 -8.87 -3.14
C PRO A 101 -13.44 -9.79 -2.34
N ALA A 102 -13.92 -10.24 -1.18
CA ALA A 102 -13.23 -11.19 -0.31
C ALA A 102 -13.41 -12.63 -0.83
N ALA A 103 -12.64 -13.04 -1.84
CA ALA A 103 -12.54 -14.45 -2.19
C ALA A 103 -11.31 -14.77 -3.06
N MET A 104 -10.63 -15.86 -2.69
CA MET A 104 -9.66 -16.67 -3.44
C MET A 104 -8.25 -16.08 -3.59
N GLU A 105 -7.29 -16.77 -2.99
CA GLU A 105 -5.87 -16.60 -3.27
C GLU A 105 -5.62 -16.93 -4.75
N ASP A 106 -5.29 -15.91 -5.53
CA ASP A 106 -4.92 -16.08 -6.94
C ASP A 106 -3.47 -16.57 -7.00
N GLY A 107 -3.25 -17.79 -7.47
CA GLY A 107 -1.91 -18.40 -7.59
C GLY A 107 -0.92 -17.59 -8.44
N ARG A 108 -1.41 -16.62 -9.24
CA ARG A 108 -0.53 -15.68 -9.97
C ARG A 108 0.11 -14.63 -9.07
N ALA A 109 -0.45 -14.35 -7.90
CA ALA A 109 0.03 -13.32 -6.99
C ALA A 109 1.41 -13.68 -6.38
N GLU A 110 1.63 -14.96 -6.10
CA GLU A 110 2.94 -15.45 -5.64
C GLU A 110 4.02 -15.26 -6.71
N GLN A 111 3.65 -15.48 -7.98
CA GLN A 111 4.56 -15.29 -9.10
C GLN A 111 4.93 -13.81 -9.28
N VAL A 112 3.99 -12.88 -9.08
CA VAL A 112 4.28 -11.43 -9.08
C VAL A 112 5.22 -11.06 -7.93
N ARG A 113 4.99 -11.62 -6.73
CA ARG A 113 5.84 -11.40 -5.56
C ARG A 113 7.26 -11.93 -5.78
N GLU A 114 7.40 -13.11 -6.38
CA GLU A 114 8.69 -13.71 -6.71
C GLU A 114 9.45 -12.90 -7.78
N LEU A 115 8.75 -12.43 -8.82
CA LEU A 115 9.34 -11.56 -9.84
C LEU A 115 9.84 -10.23 -9.23
N MET A 116 9.12 -9.68 -8.24
CA MET A 116 9.58 -8.49 -7.51
C MET A 116 10.80 -8.79 -6.63
N CYS A 117 10.86 -9.94 -5.97
CA CYS A 117 12.08 -10.38 -5.27
C CYS A 117 13.28 -10.40 -6.21
N GLN A 118 13.14 -11.03 -7.38
CA GLN A 118 14.20 -11.11 -8.40
C GLN A 118 14.59 -9.72 -8.95
N TYR A 119 13.61 -8.85 -9.19
CA TYR A 119 13.87 -7.47 -9.62
C TYR A 119 14.69 -6.70 -8.59
N PHE A 120 14.33 -6.79 -7.31
CA PHE A 120 15.06 -6.09 -6.25
C PHE A 120 16.47 -6.61 -6.03
N GLU A 121 16.75 -7.88 -6.32
CA GLU A 121 18.12 -8.40 -6.41
C GLU A 121 18.87 -7.81 -7.61
N SER A 122 18.23 -7.77 -8.79
CA SER A 122 18.86 -7.24 -10.01
C SER A 122 19.14 -5.74 -9.97
N CYS A 123 18.38 -5.00 -9.14
CA CYS A 123 18.60 -3.58 -8.87
C CYS A 123 19.52 -3.32 -7.66
N GLY A 124 20.10 -4.36 -7.06
CA GLY A 124 20.90 -4.26 -5.85
C GLY A 124 22.40 -4.08 -6.08
N GLU A 125 22.82 -2.91 -6.55
CA GLU A 125 24.08 -2.23 -6.16
C GLU A 125 23.80 -0.71 -6.10
N GLY A 126 23.97 -0.11 -4.92
CA GLY A 126 23.77 1.33 -4.66
C GLY A 126 23.26 1.64 -3.26
#